data_AF-A0A7L3XXN7-F1
#
_entry.id   AF-A0A7L3XXN7-F1
#
_cell.length_a   1.000
_cell.length_b   1.000
_cell.length_c   1.000
_cell.angle_alpha   90.00
_cell.angle_beta   90.00
_cell.angle_gamma   90.00
#
_symmetry.space_group_name_H-M   'P 1'
#
loop_
_entity.id
_entity.type
_entity.pdbx_description
1 polymer ?
#
loop_
_entity_poly.entity_id
_entity_poly.type
_entity_poly.pdbx_seq_one_letter_code
_entity_poly.pdbx_strand_id
1 'polypeptide(L)' 'PQGTRDYSPKQMAIRERVFNVIITCFKRHGAEVIDTPVFELKETLTGKYGEDSKLIYDLKDQGGELLSLRYDL' A
#
# COMPACT_ATOMS: atom_id res chain seq x y z
N PRO A 1 5.50 11.48 -9.74
CA PRO A 1 4.34 11.08 -10.57
C PRO A 1 3.13 11.98 -10.24
N GLN A 2 2.15 12.11 -11.14
CA GLN A 2 0.92 12.83 -10.80
C GLN A 2 0.21 12.13 -9.64
N GLY A 3 -0.28 12.89 -8.66
CA GLY A 3 -0.96 12.34 -7.47
C GLY A 3 -0.03 11.87 -6.35
N THR A 4 1.30 11.91 -6.53
CA THR A 4 2.30 11.59 -5.49
C THR A 4 3.02 12.85 -5.02
N ARG A 5 3.48 12.88 -3.76
CA ARG A 5 4.28 13.99 -3.22
C ARG A 5 5.40 13.48 -2.32
N ASP A 6 6.46 14.27 -2.22
CA ASP A 6 7.50 14.08 -1.21
C ASP A 6 7.02 14.53 0.17
N TYR A 7 7.67 14.00 1.22
CA TYR A 7 7.46 14.42 2.60
C TYR A 7 8.74 15.10 3.11
N SER A 8 8.66 16.41 3.36
CA SER A 8 9.73 17.20 3.97
C SER A 8 10.02 16.76 5.42
N PRO A 9 11.18 17.12 6.00
CA PRO A 9 11.51 16.76 7.39
C PRO A 9 10.44 17.16 8.41
N LYS A 10 9.83 18.35 8.24
CA LYS A 10 8.73 18.81 9.11
C LYS A 10 7.49 17.91 8.99
N GLN A 11 7.15 17.47 7.77
CA GLN A 11 6.01 16.57 7.56
C GLN A 11 6.30 15.16 8.08
N MET A 12 7.54 14.68 7.94
CA MET A 12 7.97 13.40 8.50
C MET A 12 7.90 13.38 10.02
N ALA A 13 8.34 14.44 10.71
CA ALA A 13 8.23 14.55 12.17
C ALA A 13 6.77 14.44 12.65
N ILE A 14 5.83 15.04 11.92
CA ILE A 14 4.39 14.93 12.22
C ILE A 14 3.89 13.51 11.94
N ARG A 15 4.27 12.94 10.79
CA ARG A 15 3.88 11.59 10.35
C ARG A 15 4.34 10.52 11.35
N GLU A 16 5.58 10.59 11.81
CA GLU A 16 6.12 9.68 12.83
C GLU A 16 5.37 9.77 14.15
N ARG A 17 5.07 10.99 14.61
CA ARG A 17 4.27 11.20 15.83
C ARG A 17 2.89 10.55 15.72
N VAL A 18 2.21 10.70 14.57
CA VAL A 18 0.89 10.10 14.34
C VAL A 18 0.99 8.57 14.30
N PHE A 19 1.95 8.02 13.55
CA PHE A 19 2.13 6.56 13.48
C PHE A 19 2.45 5.94 14.83
N ASN A 20 3.27 6.60 15.65
CA ASN A 20 3.60 6.09 16.98
C ASN A 20 2.35 5.92 17.86
N VAL A 21 1.39 6.84 17.78
CA VAL A 21 0.12 6.71 18.51
C VAL A 21 -0.68 5.50 18.01
N ILE A 22 -0.81 5.34 16.69
CA ILE A 22 -1.55 4.24 16.05
C ILE A 22 -0.90 2.88 16.37
N ILE A 23 0.42 2.76 16.17
CA ILE A 23 1.18 1.54 16.42
C ILE A 23 1.11 1.14 17.90
N THR A 24 1.19 2.10 18.82
CA THR A 24 1.05 1.83 20.25
C THR A 24 -0.33 1.26 20.59
N CYS A 25 -1.39 1.72 19.92
CA CYS A 25 -2.72 1.15 20.05
C CYS A 25 -2.75 -0.32 19.58
N PHE A 26 -2.28 -0.61 18.36
CA PHE A 26 -2.24 -1.99 17.85
C PHE A 26 -1.45 -2.94 18.76
N LYS A 27 -0.27 -2.52 19.23
CA LYS A 27 0.55 -3.30 20.18
C LYS A 27 -0.15 -3.53 21.50
N ARG A 28 -0.88 -2.54 22.03
CA ARG A 28 -1.66 -2.69 23.27
C ARG A 28 -2.74 -3.77 23.14
N HIS A 29 -3.27 -3.96 21.95
CA HIS A 29 -4.25 -5.00 21.64
C HIS A 29 -3.62 -6.33 21.19
N GLY A 30 -2.30 -6.49 21.31
CA GLY A 30 -1.60 -7.75 21.01
C GLY A 30 -1.48 -8.08 19.53
N ALA A 31 -1.68 -7.11 18.63
CA ALA A 31 -1.54 -7.34 17.20
C ALA A 31 -0.07 -7.55 16.80
N GLU A 32 0.16 -8.52 15.94
CA GLU A 32 1.44 -8.71 15.24
C GLU A 32 1.49 -7.87 13.97
N VAL A 33 2.69 -7.58 13.48
CA VAL A 33 2.91 -6.80 12.26
C VAL A 33 3.44 -7.70 11.16
N ILE A 34 2.91 -7.52 9.95
CA ILE A 34 3.41 -8.10 8.71
C ILE A 34 3.60 -7.00 7.68
N ASP A 35 4.42 -7.26 6.66
CA ASP A 35 4.54 -6.41 5.49
C ASP A 35 4.52 -7.28 4.24
N THR A 36 3.86 -6.79 3.20
CA THR A 36 3.72 -7.49 1.92
C THR A 36 4.38 -6.67 0.82
N PRO A 37 4.78 -7.29 -0.30
CA PRO A 37 5.31 -6.56 -1.45
C PRO A 37 4.37 -5.45 -1.92
N VAL A 38 4.93 -4.40 -2.53
CA VAL A 38 4.13 -3.25 -3.04
C VAL A 38 3.24 -3.62 -4.23
N PHE A 39 3.53 -4.74 -4.88
CA PHE A 39 2.77 -5.31 -5.98
C PHE A 39 2.35 -6.75 -5.65
N GLU A 40 1.25 -7.17 -6.26
CA GLU A 40 0.73 -8.53 -6.21
C GLU A 40 0.54 -9.04 -7.64
N LEU A 41 0.30 -10.36 -7.79
CA LEU A 41 -0.18 -10.90 -9.06
C LEU A 41 -1.47 -10.18 -9.46
N LYS A 42 -1.57 -9.78 -10.73
CA LYS A 42 -2.76 -9.10 -11.25
C LYS A 42 -4.05 -9.90 -11.00
N GLU A 43 -3.96 -11.22 -11.11
CA GLU A 43 -5.07 -12.13 -10.81
C GLU A 43 -5.55 -12.03 -9.36
N THR A 44 -4.63 -11.85 -8.40
CA THR A 44 -4.96 -11.71 -6.97
C THR A 44 -5.86 -10.51 -6.68
N LEU A 45 -5.80 -9.46 -7.50
CA LEU A 45 -6.60 -8.24 -7.34
C LEU A 45 -7.83 -8.19 -8.26
N THR A 46 -7.86 -9.03 -9.30
CA THR A 46 -8.93 -9.02 -10.29
C THR A 46 -10.24 -9.54 -9.68
N GLY A 47 -11.34 -8.79 -9.88
CA GLY A 47 -12.68 -9.19 -9.42
C GLY A 47 -12.99 -8.90 -7.96
N LYS A 48 -12.03 -8.42 -7.15
CA LYS A 48 -12.26 -8.04 -5.75
C LYS A 48 -12.95 -6.67 -5.59
N TYR A 49 -12.72 -5.75 -6.52
CA TYR A 49 -13.09 -4.34 -6.37
C TYR A 49 -14.19 -3.87 -7.32
N GLY A 50 -14.84 -4.77 -8.07
CA GLY A 50 -15.90 -4.39 -9.00
C GLY A 50 -15.46 -3.30 -9.97
N GLU A 51 -16.18 -2.18 -10.03
CA GLU A 51 -15.87 -1.02 -10.89
C GLU A 51 -14.52 -0.35 -10.55
N ASP A 52 -14.11 -0.38 -9.29
CA ASP A 52 -12.86 0.25 -8.81
C ASP A 52 -11.61 -0.51 -9.28
N SER A 53 -11.77 -1.73 -9.79
CA SER A 53 -10.66 -2.51 -10.38
C SER A 53 -9.98 -1.77 -11.54
N LYS A 54 -10.66 -0.81 -12.19
CA LYS A 54 -10.11 0.02 -13.26
C LYS A 54 -9.08 1.05 -12.78
N LEU A 55 -9.00 1.28 -11.47
CA LEU A 55 -8.10 2.26 -10.85
C LEU A 55 -6.77 1.64 -10.40
N ILE A 56 -6.57 0.35 -10.65
CA ILE A 56 -5.35 -0.38 -10.28
C ILE A 56 -4.22 -0.07 -11.27
N TYR A 57 -3.02 0.15 -10.75
CA TYR A 57 -1.83 0.39 -11.54
C TYR A 57 -1.16 -0.92 -11.95
N ASP A 58 -1.25 -1.27 -13.23
CA ASP A 58 -0.54 -2.43 -13.79
C ASP A 58 0.93 -2.12 -14.08
N LEU A 59 1.80 -3.10 -13.80
CA LEU A 59 3.19 -3.07 -14.23
C LEU A 59 3.29 -3.51 -15.69
N LYS A 60 4.32 -3.02 -16.38
CA LYS A 60 4.59 -3.41 -17.76
C LYS A 60 4.96 -4.90 -17.82
N ASP A 61 4.41 -5.62 -18.79
CA ASP A 61 4.85 -6.97 -19.11
C ASP A 61 6.30 -6.97 -19.64
N GLN A 62 7.14 -7.77 -18.99
CA GLN A 62 8.56 -7.94 -19.31
C GLN A 62 8.91 -9.40 -19.64
N GLY A 63 7.92 -10.23 -20.00
CA GLY A 63 8.09 -11.65 -20.34
C GLY A 63 7.95 -12.60 -19.16
N GLY A 64 7.26 -12.17 -18.10
CA GLY A 64 7.09 -12.93 -16.86
C GLY A 64 5.67 -12.80 -16.30
N GLU A 65 5.56 -12.85 -14.98
CA GLU A 65 4.28 -12.71 -14.29
C GLU A 65 3.67 -11.32 -14.48
N LEU A 66 2.35 -11.26 -14.61
CA LEU A 66 1.61 -10.01 -14.68
C LEU A 66 1.37 -9.50 -13.25
N LEU A 67 1.87 -8.29 -12.98
CA LEU A 67 1.87 -7.69 -11.65
C LEU A 67 1.09 -6.36 -11.65
N SER A 68 0.52 -6.03 -10.50
CA SER A 68 -0.21 -4.78 -10.27
C SER A 68 0.12 -4.24 -8.88
N LEU A 69 0.21 -2.91 -8.72
CA LEU A 69 0.38 -2.30 -7.39
C LEU A 69 -0.84 -2.60 -6.51
N ARG A 70 -0.60 -2.91 -5.23
CA ARG A 70 -1.68 -3.18 -4.27
C ARG A 70 -2.64 -2.00 -4.14
N TYR A 71 -3.94 -2.28 -4.20
CA TYR A 71 -4.99 -1.26 -4.07
C TYR A 71 -5.28 -0.90 -2.61
N ASP A 72 -5.23 -1.90 -1.74
CA ASP A 72 -5.43 -1.81 -0.30
C ASP A 72 -4.45 -2.72 0.47
N LEU A 73 -4.71 -2.87 1.77
CA LEU A 73 -4.05 -3.80 2.70
C LEU A 73 -5.09 -4.70 3.35
#